data_AF-A0A160FUG7-F1
#
_entry.id   AF-A0A160FUG7-F1
#
_cell.length_a   1.000
_cell.length_b   1.000
_cell.length_c   1.000
_cell.angle_alpha   90.00
_cell.angle_beta   90.00
_cell.angle_gamma   90.00
#
_symmetry.space_group_name_H-M   'P 1'
#
loop_
_entity.id
_entity.type
_entity.pdbx_description
1 polymer ?
#
loop_
_entity_poly.entity_id
_entity_poly.type
_entity_poly.pdbx_seq_one_letter_code
_entity_poly.pdbx_strand_id
1 'polypeptide(L)'
;MNSLVVASIVFVCVSGSGMLGLALRTFLPDHHLSEDSTAIVKLGAGLMATLAALVLGLLIASSKVTFDRLNDEFTQTAATVFVIDRTLADYGPEAKEAREFLRSTYASAVERFYSEGGAGKADVDAPETLAHMVQFQQKLRELAPRNDMQRMLQSEALARSHDLAEARWILFRPGEGAIPTPFLAVLVLWLGILFAGFGLVSINYRTAFATLFVCALSVAGAIFLIEDIAHPLEGLMQISRTPAQIALSHLGQ
;
A
#
# COMPACT_ATOMS: atom_id res chain seq x y z
N MET A 1 -9.03 -4.53 -5.72
CA MET A 1 -9.67 -5.82 -5.31
C MET A 1 -9.45 -5.92 -3.82
N ASN A 2 -10.46 -6.22 -3.01
CA ASN A 2 -10.28 -6.31 -1.55
C ASN A 2 -9.19 -7.34 -1.22
N SER A 3 -8.18 -6.98 -0.42
CA SER A 3 -7.04 -7.83 -0.04
C SER A 3 -7.49 -9.18 0.52
N LEU A 4 -8.65 -9.19 1.18
CA LEU A 4 -9.29 -10.38 1.74
C LEU A 4 -9.76 -11.36 0.64
N VAL A 5 -10.23 -10.86 -0.50
CA VAL A 5 -10.63 -11.67 -1.66
C VAL A 5 -9.39 -12.31 -2.29
N VAL A 6 -8.31 -11.56 -2.46
CA VAL A 6 -7.05 -12.08 -3.00
C VAL A 6 -6.51 -13.19 -2.08
N ALA A 7 -6.42 -12.92 -0.78
CA ALA A 7 -5.97 -13.91 0.20
C ALA A 7 -6.85 -15.18 0.21
N SER A 8 -8.17 -15.03 0.07
CA SER A 8 -9.10 -16.16 -0.02
C SER A 8 -8.88 -17.00 -1.28
N ILE A 9 -8.66 -16.35 -2.43
CA ILE A 9 -8.35 -17.04 -3.69
C ILE A 9 -7.04 -17.81 -3.56
N VAL A 10 -5.98 -17.17 -3.04
CA VAL A 10 -4.69 -17.83 -2.79
C VAL A 10 -4.87 -19.03 -1.88
N PHE A 11 -5.58 -18.87 -0.78
CA PHE A 11 -5.80 -19.95 0.19
C PHE A 11 -6.49 -21.15 -0.47
N VAL A 12 -7.57 -20.92 -1.22
CA VAL A 12 -8.31 -21.98 -1.92
C VAL A 12 -7.44 -22.64 -3.00
N CYS A 13 -6.68 -21.87 -3.77
CA CYS A 13 -5.80 -22.41 -4.81
C CYS A 13 -4.68 -23.28 -4.21
N VAL A 14 -4.00 -22.80 -3.18
CA VAL A 14 -2.86 -23.49 -2.56
C VAL A 14 -3.33 -24.72 -1.77
N SER A 15 -4.38 -24.58 -0.97
CA SER A 15 -4.98 -25.71 -0.24
C SER A 15 -5.57 -26.75 -1.19
N GLY A 16 -6.30 -26.31 -2.22
CA GLY A 16 -6.87 -27.16 -3.26
C GLY A 16 -5.81 -27.94 -4.03
N SER A 17 -4.66 -27.32 -4.32
CA SER A 17 -3.53 -28.00 -4.97
C SER A 17 -2.94 -29.11 -4.09
N GLY A 18 -2.82 -28.87 -2.77
CA GLY A 18 -2.39 -29.89 -1.82
C GLY A 18 -3.37 -31.06 -1.69
N MET A 19 -4.68 -30.77 -1.67
CA MET A 19 -5.73 -31.79 -1.69
C MET A 19 -5.72 -32.60 -2.99
N LEU A 20 -5.52 -31.94 -4.14
CA LEU A 20 -5.33 -32.59 -5.43
C LEU A 20 -4.12 -33.53 -5.40
N GLY A 21 -3.00 -33.11 -4.82
CA GLY A 21 -1.82 -33.96 -4.64
C GLY A 21 -2.10 -35.21 -3.81
N LEU A 22 -2.81 -35.05 -2.68
CA LEU A 22 -3.25 -36.17 -1.84
C LEU A 22 -4.20 -37.13 -2.59
N ALA A 23 -5.13 -36.59 -3.38
CA ALA A 23 -6.05 -37.39 -4.18
C ALA A 23 -5.31 -38.14 -5.31
N LEU A 24 -4.40 -37.46 -6.02
CA LEU A 24 -3.60 -38.07 -7.07
C LEU A 24 -2.78 -39.24 -6.53
N ARG A 25 -2.25 -39.12 -5.31
CA ARG A 25 -1.54 -40.20 -4.63
C ARG A 25 -2.39 -41.46 -4.50
N THR A 26 -3.68 -41.34 -4.19
CA THR A 26 -4.57 -42.50 -4.07
C THR A 26 -4.92 -43.16 -5.41
N PHE A 27 -4.71 -42.46 -6.52
CA PHE A 27 -4.94 -42.97 -7.88
C PHE A 27 -3.67 -43.50 -8.57
N LEU A 28 -2.48 -43.21 -8.05
CA LEU A 28 -1.21 -43.59 -8.69
C LEU A 28 -0.74 -44.99 -8.24
N PRO A 29 -0.37 -45.89 -9.17
CA PRO A 29 0.26 -47.17 -8.86
C PRO A 29 1.61 -46.99 -8.14
N ASP A 30 1.95 -47.93 -7.24
CA ASP A 30 3.14 -47.89 -6.39
C ASP A 30 4.48 -47.70 -7.14
N HIS A 31 4.54 -48.07 -8.42
CA HIS A 31 5.75 -47.93 -9.25
C HIS A 31 6.15 -46.47 -9.52
N HIS A 32 5.20 -45.53 -9.58
CA HIS A 32 5.48 -44.09 -9.73
C HIS A 32 5.78 -43.38 -8.42
N LEU A 33 5.59 -44.06 -7.28
CA LEU A 33 5.87 -43.57 -5.92
C LEU A 33 7.19 -44.13 -5.37
N SER A 34 8.08 -44.61 -6.25
CA SER A 34 9.40 -45.10 -5.85
C SER A 34 10.23 -44.03 -5.13
N GLU A 35 11.15 -44.45 -4.26
CA GLU A 35 12.01 -43.53 -3.51
C GLU A 35 12.79 -42.60 -4.44
N ASP A 36 13.30 -43.09 -5.56
CA ASP A 36 14.03 -42.28 -6.55
C ASP A 36 13.16 -41.19 -7.18
N SER A 37 11.91 -41.52 -7.55
CA SER A 37 10.98 -40.56 -8.15
C SER A 37 10.56 -39.49 -7.15
N THR A 38 10.26 -39.89 -5.92
CA THR A 38 9.89 -38.95 -4.85
C THR A 38 11.07 -38.10 -4.38
N ALA A 39 12.31 -38.60 -4.47
CA ALA A 39 13.52 -37.83 -4.19
C ALA A 39 13.69 -36.66 -5.17
N ILE A 40 13.46 -36.89 -6.47
CA ILE A 40 13.49 -35.82 -7.48
C ILE A 40 12.42 -34.76 -7.20
N VAL A 41 11.20 -35.19 -6.84
CA VAL A 41 10.11 -34.26 -6.46
C VAL A 41 10.49 -33.44 -5.24
N LYS A 42 11.10 -34.05 -4.21
CA LYS A 42 11.57 -33.34 -3.01
C LYS A 42 12.68 -32.33 -3.34
N LEU A 43 13.64 -32.69 -4.19
CA LEU A 43 14.72 -31.80 -4.63
C LEU A 43 14.17 -30.61 -5.44
N GLY A 44 13.29 -30.87 -6.40
CA GLY A 44 12.61 -29.83 -7.18
C GLY A 44 11.76 -28.91 -6.31
N ALA A 45 11.03 -29.48 -5.33
CA ALA A 45 10.26 -28.72 -4.36
C ALA A 45 11.17 -27.84 -3.48
N GLY A 46 12.34 -28.33 -3.07
CA GLY A 46 13.32 -27.52 -2.35
C GLY A 46 13.76 -26.27 -3.13
N LEU A 47 14.08 -26.44 -4.42
CA LEU A 47 14.46 -25.33 -5.30
C LEU A 47 13.31 -24.34 -5.53
N MET A 48 12.10 -24.83 -5.76
CA MET A 48 10.93 -23.97 -5.95
C MET A 48 10.58 -23.20 -4.67
N ALA A 49 10.76 -23.82 -3.50
CA ALA A 49 10.53 -23.19 -2.21
C ALA A 49 11.51 -22.03 -1.95
N THR A 50 12.79 -22.18 -2.30
CA THR A 50 13.76 -21.08 -2.13
C THR A 50 13.47 -19.91 -3.06
N LEU A 51 13.11 -20.17 -4.32
CA LEU A 51 12.69 -19.12 -5.26
C LEU A 51 11.41 -18.41 -4.79
N ALA A 52 10.40 -19.17 -4.36
CA ALA A 52 9.16 -18.61 -3.83
C ALA A 52 9.41 -17.76 -2.56
N ALA A 53 10.29 -18.20 -1.66
CA ALA A 53 10.64 -17.45 -0.46
C ALA A 53 11.35 -16.12 -0.78
N LEU A 54 12.29 -16.12 -1.74
CA LEU A 54 12.96 -14.90 -2.20
C LEU A 54 11.96 -13.92 -2.83
N VAL A 55 11.09 -14.42 -3.70
CA VAL A 55 10.06 -13.62 -4.35
C VAL A 55 9.09 -13.01 -3.34
N LEU A 56 8.59 -13.81 -2.39
CA LEU A 56 7.72 -13.33 -1.33
C LEU A 56 8.41 -12.28 -0.46
N GLY A 57 9.68 -12.50 -0.09
CA GLY A 57 10.48 -11.53 0.67
C GLY A 57 10.67 -10.20 -0.06
N LEU A 58 10.94 -10.24 -1.37
CA LEU A 58 11.08 -9.04 -2.19
C LEU A 58 9.76 -8.26 -2.30
N LEU A 59 8.63 -8.96 -2.41
CA LEU A 59 7.31 -8.34 -2.43
C LEU A 59 6.99 -7.64 -1.11
N ILE A 60 7.25 -8.30 0.03
CA ILE A 60 7.08 -7.69 1.36
C ILE A 60 7.94 -6.43 1.47
N ALA A 61 9.21 -6.51 1.07
CA ALA A 61 10.13 -5.38 1.13
C ALA A 61 9.66 -4.22 0.23
N SER A 62 9.23 -4.52 -1.00
CA SER A 62 8.71 -3.53 -1.95
C SER A 62 7.46 -2.83 -1.40
N SER A 63 6.48 -3.59 -0.93
CA SER A 63 5.25 -3.02 -0.34
C SER A 63 5.57 -2.16 0.88
N LYS A 64 6.51 -2.60 1.74
CA LYS A 64 6.97 -1.81 2.88
C LYS A 64 7.63 -0.50 2.46
N VAL A 65 8.51 -0.50 1.46
CA VAL A 65 9.15 0.72 0.95
C VAL A 65 8.12 1.71 0.43
N THR A 66 7.11 1.24 -0.30
CA THR A 66 6.00 2.08 -0.76
C THR A 66 5.20 2.64 0.41
N PHE A 67 4.86 1.82 1.40
CA PHE A 67 4.14 2.26 2.60
C PHE A 67 4.92 3.32 3.39
N ASP A 68 6.20 3.08 3.66
CA ASP A 68 7.07 4.00 4.40
C ASP A 68 7.16 5.34 3.63
N ARG A 69 7.28 5.31 2.30
CA ARG A 69 7.28 6.52 1.46
C ARG A 69 5.96 7.30 1.55
N LEU A 70 4.83 6.61 1.48
CA LEU A 70 3.51 7.26 1.61
C LEU A 70 3.32 7.90 3.00
N ASN A 71 3.78 7.22 4.06
CA ASN A 71 3.73 7.73 5.43
C ASN A 71 4.63 8.96 5.62
N ASP A 72 5.84 8.92 5.08
CA ASP A 72 6.79 10.03 5.15
C ASP A 72 6.26 11.26 4.41
N GLU A 73 5.67 11.08 3.24
CA GLU A 73 5.08 12.19 2.47
C GLU A 73 3.84 12.78 3.14
N PHE A 74 3.00 11.94 3.75
CA PHE A 74 1.85 12.42 4.53
C PHE A 74 2.32 13.29 5.71
N THR A 75 3.38 12.84 6.40
CA THR A 75 4.00 13.58 7.50
C THR A 75 4.64 14.88 7.01
N GLN A 76 5.35 14.85 5.88
CA GLN A 76 5.97 16.02 5.26
C GLN A 76 4.93 17.04 4.79
N THR A 77 3.83 16.57 4.20
CA THR A 77 2.70 17.43 3.79
C THR A 77 2.10 18.14 5.00
N ALA A 78 1.82 17.40 6.07
CA ALA A 78 1.30 17.96 7.32
C ALA A 78 2.25 19.03 7.91
N ALA A 79 3.56 18.75 7.92
CA ALA A 79 4.57 19.70 8.37
C ALA A 79 4.60 20.96 7.49
N THR A 80 4.66 20.82 6.16
CA THR A 80 4.69 21.96 5.23
C THR A 80 3.45 22.84 5.36
N VAL A 81 2.27 22.24 5.49
CA VAL A 81 1.01 22.98 5.71
C VAL A 81 1.07 23.78 7.02
N PHE A 82 1.60 23.20 8.10
CA PHE A 82 1.81 23.92 9.34
C PHE A 82 2.78 25.10 9.19
N VAL A 83 3.91 24.92 8.49
CA VAL A 83 4.86 26.04 8.30
C VAL A 83 4.26 27.14 7.43
N ILE A 84 3.48 26.81 6.39
CA ILE A 84 2.77 27.81 5.58
C ILE A 84 1.78 28.61 6.44
N ASP A 85 0.98 27.95 7.28
CA ASP A 85 0.04 28.62 8.18
C ASP A 85 0.76 29.58 9.15
N ARG A 86 1.91 29.18 9.68
CA ARG A 86 2.73 30.01 10.57
C ARG A 86 3.35 31.21 9.83
N THR A 87 3.87 31.01 8.61
CA THR A 87 4.37 32.11 7.76
C THR A 87 3.25 33.11 7.44
N LEU A 88 2.02 32.64 7.22
CA LEU A 88 0.85 33.50 7.01
C LEU A 88 0.39 34.20 8.31
N ALA A 89 0.55 33.55 9.48
CA ALA A 89 0.31 34.19 10.76
C ALA A 89 1.26 35.37 11.00
N ASP A 90 2.55 35.19 10.68
CA ASP A 90 3.58 36.22 10.78
C ASP A 90 3.38 37.37 9.77
N TYR A 91 2.71 37.10 8.63
CA TYR A 91 2.34 38.13 7.65
C TYR A 91 1.31 39.15 8.20
N GLY A 92 0.42 38.69 9.09
CA GLY A 92 -0.58 39.52 9.76
C GLY A 92 -2.02 39.30 9.27
N PRO A 93 -2.97 40.17 9.69
CA PRO A 93 -4.41 39.94 9.52
C PRO A 93 -4.88 39.90 8.06
N GLU A 94 -4.11 40.48 7.15
CA GLU A 94 -4.37 40.47 5.70
C GLU A 94 -4.32 39.06 5.09
N ALA A 95 -3.62 38.11 5.75
CA ALA A 95 -3.51 36.71 5.30
C ALA A 95 -4.61 35.79 5.84
N LYS A 96 -5.56 36.29 6.64
CA LYS A 96 -6.57 35.49 7.32
C LYS A 96 -7.43 34.65 6.37
N GLU A 97 -7.84 35.24 5.25
CA GLU A 97 -8.66 34.57 4.22
C GLU A 97 -7.89 33.44 3.53
N ALA A 98 -6.57 33.59 3.34
CA ALA A 98 -5.70 32.55 2.80
C ALA A 98 -5.50 31.40 3.80
N ARG A 99 -5.38 31.70 5.10
CA ARG A 99 -5.30 30.68 6.17
C ARG A 99 -6.57 29.85 6.28
N GLU A 100 -7.75 30.49 6.23
CA GLU A 100 -9.05 29.79 6.25
C GLU A 100 -9.25 28.90 5.02
N PHE A 101 -8.81 29.36 3.85
CA PHE A 101 -8.83 28.56 2.62
C PHE A 101 -7.88 27.37 2.68
N LEU A 102 -6.66 27.55 3.21
CA LEU A 102 -5.70 26.46 3.41
C LEU A 102 -6.25 25.39 4.36
N ARG A 103 -6.82 25.81 5.50
CA ARG A 103 -7.40 24.91 6.50
C ARG A 103 -8.56 24.10 5.93
N SER A 104 -9.51 24.74 5.24
CA SER A 104 -10.68 24.06 4.65
C SER A 104 -10.28 23.09 3.54
N THR A 105 -9.32 23.47 2.70
CA THR A 105 -8.77 22.60 1.64
C THR A 105 -8.05 21.40 2.24
N TYR A 106 -7.21 21.61 3.26
CA TYR A 106 -6.50 20.51 3.94
C TYR A 106 -7.46 19.58 4.68
N ALA A 107 -8.45 20.12 5.41
CA ALA A 107 -9.48 19.32 6.07
C ALA A 107 -10.26 18.45 5.07
N SER A 108 -10.66 19.02 3.93
CA SER A 108 -11.38 18.30 2.87
C SER A 108 -10.49 17.22 2.23
N ALA A 109 -9.19 17.51 2.02
CA ALA A 109 -8.25 16.53 1.49
C ALA A 109 -8.00 15.37 2.45
N VAL A 110 -7.87 15.65 3.75
CA VAL A 110 -7.74 14.64 4.81
C VAL A 110 -9.02 13.79 4.91
N GLU A 111 -10.19 14.42 4.89
CA GLU A 111 -11.47 13.70 4.95
C GLU A 111 -11.68 12.82 3.72
N ARG A 112 -11.40 13.30 2.50
CA ARG A 112 -11.43 12.46 1.29
C ARG A 112 -10.45 11.29 1.37
N PHE A 113 -9.23 11.52 1.85
CA PHE A 113 -8.22 10.47 2.03
C PHE A 113 -8.67 9.37 3.00
N TYR A 114 -9.46 9.70 4.03
CA TYR A 114 -9.93 8.74 5.04
C TYR A 114 -11.38 8.24 4.87
N SER A 115 -12.21 8.90 4.04
CA SER A 115 -13.63 8.59 3.86
C SER A 115 -13.92 7.65 2.69
N GLU A 116 -13.00 7.48 1.74
CA GLU A 116 -13.15 6.50 0.64
C GLU A 116 -12.84 5.07 1.11
N GLY A 117 -13.61 4.57 2.08
CA GLY A 117 -13.70 3.15 2.43
C GLY A 117 -14.54 2.37 1.41
N GLY A 118 -14.25 2.51 0.13
CA GLY A 118 -15.09 1.98 -0.94
C GLY A 118 -14.41 1.95 -2.29
N ALA A 119 -13.43 1.06 -2.45
CA ALA A 119 -13.11 0.37 -3.70
C ALA A 119 -13.30 1.19 -4.99
N GLY A 120 -12.23 1.88 -5.39
CA GLY A 120 -12.01 2.27 -6.78
C GLY A 120 -12.33 3.72 -7.05
N LYS A 121 -11.26 4.44 -7.40
CA LYS A 121 -11.21 5.88 -7.68
C LYS A 121 -11.01 6.75 -6.43
N ALA A 122 -9.86 6.53 -5.79
CA ALA A 122 -8.98 7.68 -5.60
C ALA A 122 -8.59 8.23 -6.99
N ASP A 123 -9.58 8.77 -7.72
CA ASP A 123 -9.40 9.72 -8.80
C ASP A 123 -9.02 11.03 -8.11
N VAL A 124 -7.90 10.99 -7.38
CA VAL A 124 -7.22 12.21 -6.91
C VAL A 124 -6.48 12.86 -8.09
N ASP A 125 -6.58 12.22 -9.27
CA ASP A 125 -6.53 12.83 -10.60
C ASP A 125 -7.65 13.86 -10.85
N ALA A 126 -8.58 14.07 -9.91
CA ALA A 126 -9.59 15.11 -10.04
C ALA A 126 -8.89 16.45 -10.31
N PRO A 127 -9.16 17.11 -11.46
CA PRO A 127 -8.73 18.49 -11.71
C PRO A 127 -9.13 19.44 -10.57
N GLU A 128 -10.04 19.05 -9.68
CA GLU A 128 -10.34 19.71 -8.41
C GLU A 128 -9.13 19.87 -7.48
N THR A 129 -8.31 18.84 -7.23
CA THR A 129 -7.18 18.96 -6.28
C THR A 129 -6.13 19.93 -6.82
N LEU A 130 -5.86 19.85 -8.12
CA LEU A 130 -5.03 20.81 -8.85
C LEU A 130 -5.66 22.21 -8.84
N ALA A 131 -6.98 22.32 -9.05
CA ALA A 131 -7.69 23.60 -9.01
C ALA A 131 -7.62 24.25 -7.62
N HIS A 132 -7.72 23.48 -6.53
CA HIS A 132 -7.56 24.00 -5.18
C HIS A 132 -6.15 24.51 -4.90
N MET A 133 -5.12 23.81 -5.39
CA MET A 133 -3.72 24.28 -5.31
C MET A 133 -3.50 25.57 -6.11
N VAL A 134 -4.02 25.63 -7.34
CA VAL A 134 -3.94 26.83 -8.19
C VAL A 134 -4.69 28.00 -7.54
N GLN A 135 -5.87 27.76 -6.97
CA GLN A 135 -6.64 28.77 -6.23
C GLN A 135 -5.89 29.26 -4.98
N PHE A 136 -5.23 28.38 -4.23
CA PHE A 136 -4.41 28.78 -3.09
C PHE A 136 -3.22 29.64 -3.52
N GLN A 137 -2.51 29.24 -4.58
CA GLN A 137 -1.43 30.05 -5.16
C GLN A 137 -1.92 31.41 -5.66
N GLN A 138 -3.14 31.48 -6.20
CA GLN A 138 -3.74 32.72 -6.65
C GLN A 138 -4.05 33.64 -5.47
N LYS A 139 -4.67 33.11 -4.40
CA LYS A 139 -4.86 33.86 -3.15
C LYS A 139 -3.54 34.37 -2.56
N LEU A 140 -2.48 33.56 -2.63
CA LEU A 140 -1.13 33.99 -2.22
C LEU A 140 -0.58 35.16 -3.05
N ARG A 141 -0.87 35.22 -4.36
CA ARG A 141 -0.47 36.33 -5.25
C ARG A 141 -1.32 37.59 -5.08
N GLU A 142 -2.57 37.44 -4.64
CA GLU A 142 -3.49 38.56 -4.40
C GLU A 142 -3.16 39.34 -3.12
N LEU A 143 -2.31 38.80 -2.22
CA LEU A 143 -1.77 39.58 -1.12
C LEU A 143 -0.97 40.78 -1.67
N ALA A 144 -1.30 41.97 -1.17
CA ALA A 144 -0.65 43.23 -1.54
C ALA A 144 0.39 43.63 -0.47
N PRO A 145 1.66 43.18 -0.59
CA PRO A 145 2.68 43.43 0.42
C PRO A 145 3.01 44.92 0.51
N ARG A 146 2.91 45.47 1.72
CA ARG A 146 3.20 46.87 2.03
C ARG A 146 4.67 47.10 2.38
N ASN A 147 5.37 46.09 2.91
CA ASN A 147 6.76 46.16 3.34
C ASN A 147 7.64 45.05 2.71
N ASP A 148 8.95 45.25 2.70
CA ASP A 148 9.91 44.24 2.18
C ASP A 148 9.85 42.91 2.96
N MET A 149 9.57 42.96 4.27
CA MET A 149 9.32 41.77 5.09
C MET A 149 8.10 40.98 4.59
N GLN A 150 7.01 41.67 4.24
CA GLN A 150 5.80 41.02 3.70
C GLN A 150 6.06 40.43 2.31
N ARG A 151 6.86 41.09 1.45
CA ARG A 151 7.28 40.49 0.17
C ARG A 151 8.08 39.22 0.37
N MET A 152 9.00 39.20 1.34
CA MET A 152 9.80 38.02 1.66
C MET A 152 8.90 36.84 2.10
N LEU A 153 7.98 37.08 3.05
CA LEU A 153 7.05 36.06 3.54
C LEU A 153 6.11 35.54 2.44
N GLN A 154 5.63 36.40 1.55
CA GLN A 154 4.83 36.00 0.39
C GLN A 154 5.62 35.10 -0.57
N SER A 155 6.88 35.47 -0.86
CA SER A 155 7.74 34.67 -1.74
C SER A 155 8.08 33.30 -1.15
N GLU A 156 8.29 33.23 0.17
CA GLU A 156 8.55 31.98 0.89
C GLU A 156 7.32 31.07 0.90
N ALA A 157 6.13 31.62 1.15
CA ALA A 157 4.87 30.86 1.09
C ALA A 157 4.60 30.33 -0.33
N LEU A 158 4.85 31.14 -1.37
CA LEU A 158 4.72 30.72 -2.77
C LEU A 158 5.71 29.61 -3.13
N ALA A 159 6.99 29.74 -2.75
CA ALA A 159 8.00 28.72 -3.02
C ALA A 159 7.62 27.37 -2.38
N ARG A 160 7.24 27.36 -1.10
CA ARG A 160 6.82 26.12 -0.43
C ARG A 160 5.53 25.53 -0.99
N SER A 161 4.62 26.37 -1.48
CA SER A 161 3.41 25.89 -2.16
C SER A 161 3.72 25.20 -3.49
N HIS A 162 4.78 25.63 -4.18
CA HIS A 162 5.25 25.04 -5.43
C HIS A 162 5.92 23.69 -5.16
N ASP A 163 6.81 23.62 -4.16
CA ASP A 163 7.45 22.37 -3.74
C ASP A 163 6.41 21.31 -3.35
N LEU A 164 5.34 21.73 -2.65
CA LEU A 164 4.23 20.85 -2.29
C LEU A 164 3.45 20.37 -3.52
N ALA A 165 3.24 21.23 -4.52
CA ALA A 165 2.56 20.86 -5.76
C ALA A 165 3.38 19.87 -6.58
N GLU A 166 4.71 20.03 -6.61
CA GLU A 166 5.63 19.14 -7.32
C GLU A 166 5.77 17.78 -6.64
N ALA A 167 5.95 17.76 -5.30
CA ALA A 167 5.99 16.53 -4.52
C ALA A 167 4.71 15.69 -4.72
N ARG A 168 3.56 16.36 -4.66
CA ARG A 168 2.24 15.75 -4.82
C ARG A 168 2.02 15.20 -6.24
N TRP A 169 2.65 15.78 -7.26
CA TRP A 169 2.58 15.28 -8.64
C TRP A 169 3.27 13.92 -8.81
N ILE A 170 4.39 13.70 -8.13
CA ILE A 170 5.19 12.47 -8.27
C ILE A 170 4.48 11.26 -7.64
N LEU A 171 3.58 11.49 -6.67
CA LEU A 171 2.88 10.43 -5.94
C LEU A 171 1.58 9.98 -6.61
N PHE A 172 0.98 10.80 -7.46
CA PHE A 172 -0.28 10.48 -8.15
C PHE A 172 -0.05 9.73 -9.47
N ARG A 173 0.67 8.62 -9.39
CA ARG A 173 0.58 7.58 -10.41
C ARG A 173 -0.30 6.45 -9.83
N PRO A 174 -1.62 6.45 -10.12
CA PRO A 174 -2.49 5.36 -9.70
C PRO A 174 -1.91 4.03 -10.19
N GLY A 175 -1.48 3.17 -9.26
CA GLY A 175 -1.10 1.79 -9.57
C GLY A 175 0.36 1.37 -9.34
N GLU A 176 1.26 2.23 -8.87
CA GLU A 176 2.66 1.83 -8.60
C GLU A 176 2.86 1.05 -7.28
N GLY A 177 1.84 1.00 -6.41
CA GLY A 177 1.89 0.28 -5.13
C GLY A 177 1.29 -1.12 -5.12
N ALA A 178 0.46 -1.47 -6.11
CA ALA A 178 -0.15 -2.80 -6.19
C ALA A 178 0.86 -3.81 -6.74
N ILE A 179 0.94 -4.99 -6.14
CA ILE A 179 1.75 -6.09 -6.67
C ILE A 179 1.33 -6.33 -8.12
N PRO A 180 2.25 -6.37 -9.10
CA PRO A 180 1.89 -6.74 -10.45
C PRO A 180 1.19 -8.09 -10.44
N THR A 181 -0.07 -8.12 -10.84
CA THR A 181 -0.91 -9.33 -10.91
C THR A 181 -0.22 -10.54 -11.55
N PRO A 182 0.59 -10.44 -12.62
CA PRO A 182 1.31 -11.59 -13.16
C PRO A 182 2.31 -12.20 -12.17
N PHE A 183 2.95 -11.38 -11.34
CA PHE A 183 3.96 -11.84 -10.40
C PHE A 183 3.34 -12.62 -9.24
N LEU A 184 2.21 -12.14 -8.71
CA LEU A 184 1.41 -12.88 -7.74
C LEU A 184 0.90 -14.20 -8.34
N ALA A 185 0.42 -14.19 -9.59
CA ALA A 185 -0.06 -15.39 -10.26
C ALA A 185 1.03 -16.48 -10.39
N VAL A 186 2.25 -16.09 -10.77
CA VAL A 186 3.40 -17.01 -10.84
C VAL A 186 3.76 -17.57 -9.47
N LEU A 187 3.76 -16.73 -8.43
CA LEU A 187 4.04 -17.16 -7.06
C LEU A 187 3.01 -18.18 -6.55
N VAL A 188 1.71 -17.90 -6.76
CA VAL A 188 0.62 -18.81 -6.39
C VAL A 188 0.71 -20.12 -7.15
N LEU A 189 1.09 -20.09 -8.43
CA LEU A 189 1.32 -21.29 -9.22
C LEU A 189 2.47 -22.14 -8.67
N TRP A 190 3.61 -21.52 -8.31
CA TRP A 190 4.74 -22.21 -7.69
C TRP A 190 4.36 -22.83 -6.34
N LEU A 191 3.64 -22.10 -5.50
CA LEU A 191 3.10 -22.61 -4.23
C LEU A 191 2.12 -23.76 -4.44
N GLY A 192 1.25 -23.68 -5.45
CA GLY A 192 0.33 -24.76 -5.81
C GLY A 192 1.07 -26.04 -6.17
N ILE A 193 2.10 -25.95 -7.01
CA ILE A 193 2.95 -27.10 -7.39
C ILE A 193 3.65 -27.70 -6.17
N LEU A 194 4.19 -26.86 -5.27
CA LEU A 194 4.83 -27.31 -4.03
C LEU A 194 3.87 -28.11 -3.15
N PHE A 195 2.68 -27.56 -2.91
CA PHE A 195 1.68 -28.18 -2.05
C PHE A 195 1.15 -29.48 -2.67
N ALA A 196 0.95 -29.51 -3.98
CA ALA A 196 0.60 -30.73 -4.70
C ALA A 196 1.69 -31.80 -4.57
N GLY A 197 2.97 -31.43 -4.72
CA GLY A 197 4.11 -32.33 -4.54
C GLY A 197 4.21 -32.89 -3.11
N PHE A 198 4.04 -32.06 -2.09
CA PHE A 198 4.02 -32.51 -0.69
C PHE A 198 2.83 -33.43 -0.39
N GLY A 199 1.65 -33.12 -0.94
CA GLY A 199 0.46 -33.98 -0.85
C GLY A 199 0.70 -35.35 -1.50
N LEU A 200 1.36 -35.37 -2.66
CA LEU A 200 1.66 -36.59 -3.40
C LEU A 200 2.63 -37.53 -2.66
N VAL A 201 3.62 -36.96 -1.97
CA VAL A 201 4.66 -37.73 -1.27
C VAL A 201 4.24 -38.13 0.15
N SER A 202 3.19 -37.53 0.71
CA SER A 202 2.81 -37.79 2.10
C SER A 202 2.23 -39.17 2.34
N ILE A 203 2.82 -39.93 3.28
CA ILE A 203 2.36 -41.28 3.69
C ILE A 203 1.05 -41.24 4.48
N ASN A 204 0.86 -40.25 5.35
CA ASN A 204 -0.28 -40.16 6.26
C ASN A 204 -1.19 -38.98 5.89
N TYR A 205 -2.39 -39.31 5.40
CA TYR A 205 -3.39 -38.37 4.92
C TYR A 205 -3.76 -37.30 5.97
N ARG A 206 -3.97 -37.70 7.24
CA ARG A 206 -4.47 -36.78 8.28
C ARG A 206 -3.43 -35.74 8.70
N THR A 207 -2.19 -36.17 8.91
CA THR A 207 -1.12 -35.26 9.34
C THR A 207 -0.73 -34.32 8.22
N ALA A 208 -0.61 -34.80 6.98
CA ALA A 208 -0.28 -33.92 5.86
C ALA A 208 -1.40 -32.94 5.52
N PHE A 209 -2.67 -33.35 5.61
CA PHE A 209 -3.76 -32.39 5.43
C PHE A 209 -3.66 -31.26 6.47
N ALA A 210 -3.47 -31.59 7.75
CA ALA A 210 -3.34 -30.58 8.79
C ALA A 210 -2.13 -29.66 8.58
N THR A 211 -0.96 -30.22 8.24
CA THR A 211 0.25 -29.43 7.97
C THR A 211 0.08 -28.53 6.75
N LEU A 212 -0.41 -29.07 5.62
CA LEU A 212 -0.66 -28.28 4.42
C LEU A 212 -1.70 -27.19 4.67
N PHE A 213 -2.75 -27.46 5.44
CA PHE A 213 -3.74 -26.44 5.80
C PHE A 213 -3.11 -25.28 6.58
N VAL A 214 -2.31 -25.57 7.61
CA VAL A 214 -1.62 -24.54 8.40
C VAL A 214 -0.62 -23.75 7.54
N CYS A 215 0.15 -24.43 6.67
CA CYS A 215 1.06 -23.76 5.75
C CYS A 215 0.32 -22.86 4.75
N ALA A 216 -0.81 -23.33 4.19
CA ALA A 216 -1.63 -22.54 3.26
C ALA A 216 -2.19 -21.29 3.95
N LEU A 217 -2.64 -21.41 5.21
CA LEU A 217 -3.12 -20.29 6.00
C LEU A 217 -2.01 -19.27 6.27
N SER A 218 -0.81 -19.73 6.60
CA SER A 218 0.36 -18.85 6.80
C SER A 218 0.74 -18.07 5.54
N VAL A 219 0.78 -18.74 4.38
CA VAL A 219 1.09 -18.11 3.09
C VAL A 219 -0.01 -17.13 2.67
N ALA A 220 -1.27 -17.51 2.82
CA ALA A 220 -2.39 -16.62 2.55
C ALA A 220 -2.37 -15.38 3.46
N GLY A 221 -2.01 -15.55 4.74
CA GLY A 221 -1.81 -14.45 5.69
C GLY A 221 -0.65 -13.52 5.29
N ALA A 222 0.46 -14.07 4.81
CA ALA A 222 1.58 -13.26 4.31
C ALA A 222 1.16 -12.44 3.07
N ILE A 223 0.50 -13.07 2.09
CA ILE A 223 0.02 -12.37 0.89
C ILE A 223 -1.06 -11.34 1.25
N PHE A 224 -1.94 -11.67 2.19
CA PHE A 224 -2.90 -10.71 2.76
C PHE A 224 -2.17 -9.48 3.30
N LEU A 225 -1.14 -9.65 4.14
CA LEU A 225 -0.38 -8.53 4.69
C LEU A 225 0.30 -7.70 3.60
N ILE A 226 0.83 -8.31 2.55
CA ILE A 226 1.47 -7.57 1.45
C ILE A 226 0.44 -6.72 0.70
N GLU A 227 -0.73 -7.29 0.39
CA GLU A 227 -1.83 -6.57 -0.24
C GLU A 227 -2.45 -5.51 0.69
N ASP A 228 -2.54 -5.78 2.00
CA ASP A 228 -3.02 -4.85 3.02
C ASP A 228 -2.10 -3.62 3.14
N ILE A 229 -0.78 -3.84 3.18
CA ILE A 229 0.24 -2.78 3.17
C ILE A 229 0.22 -2.00 1.85
N ALA A 230 -0.06 -2.66 0.72
CA ALA A 230 -0.23 -2.01 -0.58
C ALA A 230 -1.50 -1.15 -0.66
N HIS A 231 -2.47 -1.36 0.23
CA HIS A 231 -3.72 -0.59 0.34
C HIS A 231 -3.84 0.09 1.73
N PRO A 232 -2.97 1.07 2.04
CA PRO A 232 -2.81 1.64 3.39
C PRO A 232 -4.02 2.42 3.94
N LEU A 233 -5.09 2.56 3.15
CA LEU A 233 -6.32 3.27 3.50
C LEU A 233 -7.45 2.34 3.98
N GLU A 234 -7.51 1.11 3.45
CA GLU A 234 -8.57 0.14 3.75
C GLU A 234 -8.07 -1.02 4.63
N GLY A 235 -6.75 -1.22 4.71
CA GLY A 235 -6.13 -2.34 5.40
C GLY A 235 -6.16 -2.28 6.94
N LEU A 236 -5.83 -3.39 7.58
CA LEU A 236 -5.59 -3.48 9.04
C LEU A 236 -4.40 -2.62 9.48
N MET A 237 -3.38 -2.48 8.62
CA MET A 237 -2.25 -1.57 8.81
C MET A 237 -2.53 -0.19 8.20
N GLN A 238 -3.43 0.57 8.84
CA GLN A 238 -3.75 1.92 8.39
C GLN A 238 -2.58 2.89 8.63
N ILE A 239 -2.37 3.82 7.70
CA ILE A 239 -1.53 4.99 7.98
C ILE A 239 -2.13 5.73 9.18
N SER A 240 -1.28 6.02 10.16
CA SER A 240 -1.68 6.68 11.39
C SER A 240 -2.36 8.03 11.09
N ARG A 241 -3.56 8.24 11.62
CA ARG A 241 -4.30 9.51 11.51
C ARG A 241 -3.68 10.64 12.34
N THR A 242 -2.78 10.29 13.26
CA THR A 242 -2.21 11.17 14.27
C THR A 242 -1.49 12.40 13.69
N PRO A 243 -0.65 12.30 12.65
CA PRO A 243 0.06 13.47 12.10
C PRO A 243 -0.88 14.50 11.48
N ALA A 244 -1.91 14.06 10.75
CA ALA A 244 -2.90 14.98 10.16
C ALA A 244 -3.82 15.60 11.21
N GLN A 245 -4.23 14.84 12.24
CA GLN A 245 -5.03 15.39 13.33
C GLN A 245 -4.23 16.42 14.14
N ILE A 246 -2.95 16.17 14.40
CA ILE A 246 -2.06 17.14 15.05
C ILE A 246 -1.96 18.41 14.20
N ALA A 247 -1.68 18.29 12.90
CA ALA A 247 -1.63 19.46 12.01
C ALA A 247 -2.96 20.23 12.01
N LEU A 248 -4.10 19.54 11.86
CA LEU A 248 -5.44 20.17 11.93
C LEU A 248 -5.74 20.85 13.26
N SER A 249 -5.24 20.31 14.38
CA SER A 249 -5.43 20.90 15.70
C SER A 249 -4.62 22.18 15.92
N HIS A 250 -3.48 22.32 15.24
CA HIS A 250 -2.60 23.48 15.34
C HIS A 250 -2.87 24.54 14.25
N LEU A 251 -3.57 24.19 13.17
CA LEU A 251 -3.95 25.13 12.12
C LEU A 251 -4.93 26.19 12.64
N GLY A 252 -4.56 27.46 12.52
CA GLY A 252 -5.38 28.59 12.94
C GLY A 252 -5.21 29.05 14.41
N GLN A 253 -4.23 28.50 15.13
CA GLN A 253 -3.65 29.14 16.32
C GLN A 253 -2.67 30.25 15.92
#